data_AF-A0A4Y8D1Y9-F1
#
_entry.id   AF-A0A4Y8D1Y9-F1
#
_cell.length_a   1.000
_cell.length_b   1.000
_cell.length_c   1.000
_cell.angle_alpha   90.00
_cell.angle_beta   90.00
_cell.angle_gamma   90.00
#
_symmetry.space_group_name_H-M   'P 1'
#
loop_
_entity.id
_entity.type
_entity.pdbx_description
1 polymer ?
#
loop_
_entity_poly.entity_id
_entity_poly.type
_entity_poly.pdbx_seq_one_letter_code
_entity_poly.pdbx_strand_id
1 'polypeptide(L)'
;MQAPDHANKFDYTDKVLEIIEGQNVADESVEKRLRELFIEVNKDVQIETENKVENHQRLMDEAAMQEEEADARAEAEAKAENAEKRERRMERDQRKLDHEMILAAVQILRTIHQTTMPLRHNKWRKPNAGLTNQNIRILGKIGEGSFGAVYLIENSETKDQYAMKTHHPSICNLEAFFDLRIPGQDESDNGHCHIFEYCDWGTLEHIVEQYNTPRWGTGEPEGSIWGHKPKNMPTIYKYAAIPEAFIWHVYMQTMEGLSFLHGDHELNKKQEFHQRNQVICLDIKLDNIFLQDSGKPNTYPTVKIGDFGEATYVPHGDSRWHDTGNALCKAPEEPYLSAKYDVWCVGAVLHVMSHSGRRPRRPGGYIKENIKDEPKWGICDPHLSKVLAKELEKPREMDVNKRLTAAQILKHIRPIAEETIRLTYRQVEVKPLKPTGTPGSGEKKTKEKLAKEKLAKEQLAKEQLAREQQAREKKTKEQLAKEQLAKEQLAREQQVREKKTKEQLAKEQLAKEQQVKEQLAKKQQAKEQLAKKQQAKEQQAKEQLRIQREEELKRQREEELKRQQEEGQIDESTSLAPPQKRRLIRYRKLRAYRE
;
A
#
# COMPACT_ATOMS: atom_id res chain seq x y z
N MET A 1 -67.64 -87.76 -7.85
CA MET A 1 -66.87 -86.53 -7.54
C MET A 1 -65.74 -86.44 -8.57
N GLN A 2 -65.14 -85.26 -8.77
CA GLN A 2 -63.87 -85.19 -9.52
C GLN A 2 -62.75 -85.85 -8.69
N ALA A 3 -61.68 -86.29 -9.35
CA ALA A 3 -60.51 -86.79 -8.65
C ALA A 3 -59.73 -85.61 -8.03
N PRO A 4 -59.06 -85.78 -6.88
CA PRO A 4 -58.21 -84.77 -6.28
C PRO A 4 -57.10 -84.31 -7.25
N ASP A 5 -56.96 -82.99 -7.43
CA ASP A 5 -55.89 -82.36 -8.16
C ASP A 5 -54.81 -81.84 -7.21
N HIS A 6 -53.82 -82.69 -6.91
CA HIS A 6 -52.69 -82.35 -6.05
C HIS A 6 -51.78 -81.23 -6.61
N ALA A 7 -51.97 -80.76 -7.85
CA ALA A 7 -51.28 -79.57 -8.37
C ALA A 7 -51.98 -78.25 -7.97
N ASN A 8 -53.26 -78.30 -7.63
CA ASN A 8 -54.00 -77.17 -7.10
C ASN A 8 -53.88 -77.12 -5.57
N LYS A 9 -53.10 -76.15 -5.06
CA LYS A 9 -52.91 -75.96 -3.60
C LYS A 9 -54.17 -75.58 -2.80
N PHE A 10 -55.30 -75.34 -3.47
CA PHE A 10 -56.60 -75.12 -2.84
C PHE A 10 -57.57 -76.30 -3.04
N ASP A 11 -57.12 -77.40 -3.64
CA ASP A 11 -57.92 -78.62 -3.72
C ASP A 11 -57.86 -79.37 -2.39
N TYR A 12 -58.98 -79.31 -1.68
CA TYR A 12 -59.20 -79.98 -0.40
C TYR A 12 -60.09 -81.23 -0.52
N THR A 13 -60.27 -81.76 -1.74
CA THR A 13 -61.13 -82.92 -2.02
C THR A 13 -60.76 -84.14 -1.18
N ASP A 14 -59.48 -84.40 -0.92
CA ASP A 14 -59.03 -85.47 -0.03
C ASP A 14 -59.56 -85.30 1.41
N LYS A 15 -59.45 -84.10 1.99
CA LYS A 15 -59.99 -83.79 3.33
C LYS A 15 -61.53 -83.87 3.36
N VAL A 16 -62.19 -83.47 2.27
CA VAL A 16 -63.66 -83.59 2.14
C VAL A 16 -64.08 -85.06 2.13
N LEU A 17 -63.37 -85.91 1.38
CA LEU A 17 -63.60 -87.36 1.31
C LEU A 17 -63.38 -88.02 2.68
N GLU A 18 -62.31 -87.68 3.39
CA GLU A 18 -62.01 -88.18 4.75
C GLU A 18 -63.12 -87.80 5.77
N ILE A 19 -63.73 -86.62 5.64
CA ILE A 19 -64.80 -86.17 6.54
C ILE A 19 -66.12 -86.94 6.32
N ILE A 20 -66.40 -87.39 5.09
CA ILE A 20 -67.67 -88.05 4.73
C ILE A 20 -67.59 -89.58 4.62
N GLU A 21 -66.38 -90.17 4.67
CA GLU A 21 -66.19 -91.61 4.49
C GLU A 21 -66.93 -92.43 5.57
N GLY A 22 -67.93 -93.19 5.15
CA GLY A 22 -68.76 -94.02 6.04
C GLY A 22 -69.72 -93.25 6.96
N GLN A 23 -69.87 -91.93 6.81
CA GLN A 23 -70.71 -91.09 7.68
C GLN A 23 -71.98 -90.61 6.95
N ASN A 24 -73.05 -90.34 7.71
CA ASN A 24 -74.27 -89.76 7.14
C ASN A 24 -74.05 -88.24 6.96
N VAL A 25 -74.16 -87.75 5.72
CA VAL A 25 -73.92 -86.34 5.37
C VAL A 25 -74.97 -85.39 5.98
N ALA A 26 -76.08 -85.92 6.51
CA ALA A 26 -77.08 -85.17 7.28
C ALA A 26 -76.79 -85.10 8.80
N ASP A 27 -75.63 -85.59 9.25
CA ASP A 27 -75.18 -85.45 10.65
C ASP A 27 -74.61 -84.03 10.88
N GLU A 28 -75.13 -83.33 11.89
CA GLU A 28 -74.76 -81.96 12.27
C GLU A 28 -73.25 -81.83 12.60
N SER A 29 -72.61 -82.91 13.07
CA SER A 29 -71.17 -82.98 13.32
C SER A 29 -70.35 -82.99 12.02
N VAL A 30 -70.84 -83.67 10.98
CA VAL A 30 -70.21 -83.73 9.65
C VAL A 30 -70.35 -82.38 8.96
N GLU A 31 -71.55 -81.78 8.99
CA GLU A 31 -71.79 -80.46 8.42
C GLU A 31 -70.89 -79.39 9.06
N LYS A 32 -70.72 -79.44 10.39
CA LYS A 32 -69.82 -78.52 11.11
C LYS A 32 -68.37 -78.66 10.65
N ARG A 33 -67.83 -79.89 10.54
CA ARG A 33 -66.45 -80.13 10.08
C ARG A 33 -66.24 -79.66 8.63
N LEU A 34 -67.22 -79.87 7.75
CA LEU A 34 -67.17 -79.34 6.38
C LEU A 34 -67.19 -77.81 6.35
N ARG A 35 -68.02 -77.15 7.18
CA ARG A 35 -68.04 -75.69 7.32
C ARG A 35 -66.70 -75.13 7.82
N GLU A 36 -66.07 -75.79 8.79
CA GLU A 36 -64.74 -75.43 9.30
C GLU A 36 -63.67 -75.55 8.21
N LEU A 37 -63.70 -76.63 7.42
CA LEU A 37 -62.80 -76.80 6.27
C LEU A 37 -63.01 -75.71 5.21
N PHE A 38 -64.25 -75.36 4.85
CA PHE A 38 -64.51 -74.26 3.91
C PHE A 38 -64.03 -72.88 4.41
N ILE A 39 -63.95 -72.67 5.73
CA ILE A 39 -63.35 -71.46 6.30
C ILE A 39 -61.81 -71.51 6.17
N GLU A 40 -61.18 -72.67 6.29
CA GLU A 40 -59.75 -72.87 6.00
C GLU A 40 -59.43 -72.56 4.53
N VAL A 41 -60.16 -73.17 3.59
CA VAL A 41 -59.97 -72.93 2.14
C VAL A 41 -60.08 -71.45 1.77
N ASN A 42 -61.11 -70.76 2.29
CA ASN A 42 -61.30 -69.34 2.00
C ASN A 42 -60.17 -68.46 2.55
N LYS A 43 -59.60 -68.80 3.72
CA LYS A 43 -58.44 -68.08 4.29
C LYS A 43 -57.20 -68.26 3.43
N ASP A 44 -56.91 -69.48 2.97
CA ASP A 44 -55.73 -69.74 2.14
C ASP A 44 -55.81 -69.02 0.79
N VAL A 45 -56.99 -69.03 0.17
CA VAL A 45 -57.25 -68.29 -1.08
C VAL A 45 -57.09 -66.77 -0.86
N GLN A 46 -57.59 -66.25 0.26
CA GLN A 46 -57.44 -64.83 0.61
C GLN A 46 -55.96 -64.46 0.84
N ILE A 47 -55.21 -65.23 1.64
CA ILE A 47 -53.78 -65.01 1.92
C ILE A 47 -52.96 -65.02 0.62
N GLU A 48 -53.21 -65.96 -0.29
CA GLU A 48 -52.53 -65.98 -1.59
C GLU A 48 -52.84 -64.75 -2.45
N THR A 49 -54.09 -64.27 -2.40
CA THR A 49 -54.52 -63.11 -3.17
C THR A 49 -53.90 -61.83 -2.62
N GLU A 50 -53.84 -61.68 -1.29
CA GLU A 50 -53.16 -60.59 -0.60
C GLU A 50 -51.65 -60.60 -0.90
N ASN A 51 -50.98 -61.76 -0.78
CA ASN A 51 -49.56 -61.91 -1.15
C ASN A 51 -49.27 -61.53 -2.61
N LYS A 52 -50.16 -61.86 -3.56
CA LYS A 52 -50.01 -61.50 -4.97
C LYS A 52 -50.16 -59.99 -5.20
N VAL A 53 -51.10 -59.35 -4.51
CA VAL A 53 -51.29 -57.90 -4.59
C VAL A 53 -50.10 -57.16 -3.98
N GLU A 54 -49.61 -57.59 -2.82
CA GLU A 54 -48.45 -56.99 -2.15
C GLU A 54 -47.17 -57.15 -2.98
N ASN A 55 -46.94 -58.33 -3.57
CA ASN A 55 -45.78 -58.57 -4.44
C ASN A 55 -45.87 -57.79 -5.77
N HIS A 56 -47.08 -57.59 -6.32
CA HIS A 56 -47.27 -56.73 -7.49
C HIS A 56 -47.05 -55.25 -7.17
N GLN A 57 -47.58 -54.77 -6.04
CA GLN A 57 -47.36 -53.39 -5.57
C GLN A 57 -45.86 -53.11 -5.38
N ARG A 58 -45.16 -54.03 -4.72
CA ARG A 58 -43.71 -53.93 -4.51
C ARG A 58 -42.92 -53.83 -5.83
N LEU A 59 -43.29 -54.60 -6.86
CA LEU A 59 -42.65 -54.52 -8.18
C LEU A 59 -42.90 -53.18 -8.87
N MET A 60 -44.08 -52.57 -8.67
CA MET A 60 -44.40 -51.24 -9.20
C MET A 60 -43.62 -50.15 -8.46
N ASP A 61 -43.47 -50.26 -7.13
CA ASP A 61 -42.69 -49.33 -6.31
C ASP A 61 -41.18 -49.43 -6.62
N GLU A 62 -40.65 -50.65 -6.82
CA GLU A 62 -39.27 -50.89 -7.26
C GLU A 62 -39.00 -50.33 -8.67
N ALA A 63 -39.99 -50.40 -9.58
CA ALA A 63 -39.89 -49.79 -10.92
C ALA A 63 -39.92 -48.25 -10.86
N ALA A 64 -40.80 -47.65 -10.05
CA ALA A 64 -40.89 -46.21 -9.88
C ALA A 64 -39.60 -45.61 -9.30
N MET A 65 -38.97 -46.26 -8.33
CA MET A 65 -37.64 -45.85 -7.83
C MET A 65 -36.55 -45.91 -8.91
N GLN A 66 -36.58 -46.90 -9.80
CA GLN A 66 -35.60 -46.99 -10.89
C GLN A 66 -35.78 -45.88 -11.93
N GLU A 67 -37.01 -45.46 -12.20
CA GLU A 67 -37.32 -44.32 -13.07
C GLU A 67 -36.86 -42.99 -12.42
N GLU A 68 -37.15 -42.77 -11.13
CA GLU A 68 -36.68 -41.58 -10.40
C GLU A 68 -35.15 -41.51 -10.30
N GLU A 69 -34.47 -42.64 -10.07
CA GLU A 69 -32.99 -42.70 -10.13
C GLU A 69 -32.44 -42.40 -11.52
N ALA A 70 -33.11 -42.85 -12.59
CA ALA A 70 -32.67 -42.60 -13.96
C ALA A 70 -32.78 -41.11 -14.33
N ASP A 71 -33.91 -40.47 -13.98
CA ASP A 71 -34.12 -39.04 -14.18
C ASP A 71 -33.13 -38.20 -13.35
N ALA A 72 -32.89 -38.57 -12.09
CA ALA A 72 -31.91 -37.89 -11.24
C ALA A 72 -30.47 -37.98 -11.81
N ARG A 73 -30.10 -39.14 -12.39
CA ARG A 73 -28.80 -39.30 -13.08
C ARG A 73 -28.73 -38.47 -14.35
N ALA A 74 -29.78 -38.45 -15.17
CA ALA A 74 -29.83 -37.64 -16.39
C ALA A 74 -29.74 -36.13 -16.09
N GLU A 75 -30.41 -35.65 -15.04
CA GLU A 75 -30.32 -34.25 -14.61
C GLU A 75 -28.91 -33.92 -14.07
N ALA A 76 -28.25 -34.84 -13.37
CA ALA A 76 -26.88 -34.68 -12.89
C ALA A 76 -25.86 -34.62 -14.04
N GLU A 77 -26.00 -35.48 -15.06
CA GLU A 77 -25.16 -35.44 -16.27
C GLU A 77 -25.33 -34.13 -17.05
N ALA A 78 -26.57 -33.67 -17.24
CA ALA A 78 -26.86 -32.39 -17.89
C ALA A 78 -26.29 -31.19 -17.12
N LYS A 79 -26.34 -31.22 -15.78
CA LYS A 79 -25.70 -30.20 -14.92
C LYS A 79 -24.17 -30.23 -15.06
N ALA A 80 -23.56 -31.41 -15.11
CA ALA A 80 -22.12 -31.59 -15.28
C ALA A 80 -21.62 -31.07 -16.65
N GLU A 81 -22.29 -31.41 -17.75
CA GLU A 81 -21.93 -30.95 -19.09
C GLU A 81 -22.02 -29.41 -19.21
N ASN A 82 -23.02 -28.81 -18.56
CA ASN A 82 -23.19 -27.35 -18.54
C ASN A 82 -22.15 -26.65 -17.66
N ALA A 83 -21.70 -27.28 -16.57
CA ALA A 83 -20.58 -26.81 -15.76
C ALA A 83 -19.26 -26.86 -16.56
N GLU A 84 -18.98 -27.94 -17.29
CA GLU A 84 -17.79 -28.06 -18.13
C GLU A 84 -17.80 -27.02 -19.27
N LYS A 85 -18.94 -26.81 -19.92
CA LYS A 85 -19.13 -25.75 -20.93
C LYS A 85 -18.86 -24.36 -20.36
N ARG A 86 -19.22 -24.11 -19.10
CA ARG A 86 -18.93 -22.84 -18.39
C ARG A 86 -17.44 -22.71 -18.06
N GLU A 87 -16.79 -23.77 -17.62
CA GLU A 87 -15.35 -23.79 -17.33
C GLU A 87 -14.51 -23.53 -18.59
N ARG A 88 -14.82 -24.22 -19.71
CA ARG A 88 -14.18 -23.99 -21.02
C ARG A 88 -14.37 -22.56 -21.55
N ARG A 89 -15.48 -21.88 -21.20
CA ARG A 89 -15.69 -20.45 -21.51
C ARG A 89 -14.78 -19.55 -20.67
N MET A 90 -14.75 -19.76 -19.35
CA MET A 90 -13.87 -19.00 -18.45
C MET A 90 -12.40 -19.15 -18.85
N GLU A 91 -11.95 -20.36 -19.20
CA GLU A 91 -10.58 -20.60 -19.68
C GLU A 91 -10.29 -19.88 -21.02
N ARG A 92 -11.25 -19.89 -21.97
CA ARG A 92 -11.10 -19.17 -23.24
C ARG A 92 -11.02 -17.66 -23.04
N ASP A 93 -11.83 -17.10 -22.14
CA ASP A 93 -11.84 -15.66 -21.89
C ASP A 93 -10.60 -15.23 -21.09
N GLN A 94 -10.09 -16.06 -20.18
CA GLN A 94 -8.77 -15.85 -19.56
C GLN A 94 -7.65 -15.82 -20.61
N ARG A 95 -7.60 -16.79 -21.52
CA ARG A 95 -6.58 -16.84 -22.60
C ARG A 95 -6.64 -15.62 -23.54
N LYS A 96 -7.81 -15.01 -23.75
CA LYS A 96 -7.93 -13.74 -24.50
C LYS A 96 -7.35 -12.57 -23.72
N LEU A 97 -7.71 -12.46 -22.43
CA LEU A 97 -7.19 -11.43 -21.54
C LEU A 97 -5.65 -11.48 -21.47
N ASP A 98 -5.09 -12.68 -21.31
CA ASP A 98 -3.64 -12.91 -21.34
C ASP A 98 -3.02 -12.45 -22.68
N HIS A 99 -3.67 -12.74 -23.81
CA HIS A 99 -3.18 -12.34 -25.14
C HIS A 99 -3.19 -10.81 -25.35
N GLU A 100 -4.27 -10.13 -24.98
CA GLU A 100 -4.36 -8.66 -25.05
C GLU A 100 -3.32 -7.99 -24.13
N MET A 101 -3.11 -8.55 -22.93
CA MET A 101 -2.08 -8.08 -22.01
C MET A 101 -0.66 -8.29 -22.54
N ILE A 102 -0.38 -9.40 -23.24
CA ILE A 102 0.90 -9.64 -23.92
C ILE A 102 1.10 -8.64 -25.06
N LEU A 103 0.07 -8.35 -25.86
CA LEU A 103 0.16 -7.36 -26.94
C LEU A 103 0.49 -5.96 -26.40
N ALA A 104 -0.19 -5.53 -25.33
CA ALA A 104 0.10 -4.26 -24.66
C ALA A 104 1.54 -4.21 -24.13
N ALA A 105 2.00 -5.26 -23.45
CA ALA A 105 3.38 -5.37 -22.94
C ALA A 105 4.43 -5.30 -24.07
N VAL A 106 4.18 -6.00 -25.18
CA VAL A 106 5.07 -5.98 -26.37
C VAL A 106 5.10 -4.58 -27.02
N GLN A 107 3.96 -3.89 -27.07
CA GLN A 107 3.90 -2.52 -27.60
C GLN A 107 4.69 -1.54 -26.73
N ILE A 108 4.52 -1.60 -25.39
CA ILE A 108 5.28 -0.78 -24.44
C ILE A 108 6.79 -1.05 -24.58
N LEU A 109 7.22 -2.32 -24.63
CA LEU A 109 8.63 -2.68 -24.84
C LEU A 109 9.19 -2.13 -26.15
N ARG A 110 8.43 -2.22 -27.26
CA ARG A 110 8.85 -1.65 -28.55
C ARG A 110 9.06 -0.14 -28.45
N THR A 111 8.13 0.59 -27.83
CA THR A 111 8.27 2.04 -27.63
C THR A 111 9.50 2.38 -26.77
N ILE A 112 9.74 1.64 -25.67
CA ILE A 112 10.94 1.82 -24.84
C ILE A 112 12.22 1.61 -25.68
N HIS A 113 12.32 0.52 -26.44
CA HIS A 113 13.50 0.21 -27.26
C HIS A 113 13.72 1.22 -28.40
N GLN A 114 12.65 1.82 -28.94
CA GLN A 114 12.70 2.84 -29.99
C GLN A 114 12.97 4.26 -29.44
N THR A 115 12.77 4.47 -28.14
CA THR A 115 12.93 5.78 -27.50
C THR A 115 14.40 6.18 -27.43
N THR A 116 14.72 7.35 -28.00
CA THR A 116 16.04 8.00 -27.93
C THR A 116 16.16 9.01 -26.79
N MET A 117 15.07 9.29 -26.06
CA MET A 117 15.07 10.16 -24.88
C MET A 117 15.95 9.59 -23.76
N PRO A 118 16.72 10.42 -23.05
CA PRO A 118 17.60 9.97 -21.98
C PRO A 118 16.80 9.51 -20.75
N LEU A 119 16.98 8.24 -20.38
CA LEU A 119 16.45 7.67 -19.15
C LEU A 119 16.94 8.47 -17.93
N ARG A 120 16.01 8.90 -17.08
CA ARG A 120 16.35 9.62 -15.84
C ARG A 120 16.23 8.70 -14.65
N HIS A 121 17.37 8.42 -14.00
CA HIS A 121 17.43 7.65 -12.76
C HIS A 121 17.21 8.51 -11.52
N ASN A 122 16.75 7.86 -10.45
CA ASN A 122 16.73 8.43 -9.11
C ASN A 122 18.16 8.81 -8.67
N LYS A 123 18.41 10.11 -8.50
CA LYS A 123 19.73 10.67 -8.17
C LYS A 123 20.23 10.30 -6.77
N TRP A 124 19.34 9.80 -5.91
CA TRP A 124 19.57 9.60 -4.48
C TRP A 124 19.86 8.14 -4.12
N ARG A 125 19.59 7.18 -5.03
CA ARG A 125 19.93 5.76 -4.86
C ARG A 125 21.28 5.47 -5.51
N LYS A 126 22.22 4.88 -4.76
CA LYS A 126 23.57 4.51 -5.24
C LYS A 126 23.93 3.09 -4.77
N PRO A 127 24.31 2.17 -5.69
CA PRO A 127 24.28 2.33 -7.14
C PRO A 127 22.86 2.60 -7.66
N ASN A 128 22.75 3.22 -8.85
CA ASN A 128 21.48 3.33 -9.55
C ASN A 128 21.09 1.96 -10.12
N ALA A 129 19.81 1.77 -10.45
CA ALA A 129 19.25 0.52 -10.96
C ALA A 129 19.88 -0.06 -12.26
N GLY A 130 20.85 0.64 -12.87
CA GLY A 130 21.54 0.19 -14.09
C GLY A 130 20.66 0.07 -15.34
N LEU A 131 19.37 0.43 -15.25
CA LEU A 131 18.41 0.26 -16.32
C LEU A 131 18.78 1.08 -17.57
N THR A 132 18.43 0.55 -18.74
CA THR A 132 18.56 1.19 -20.06
C THR A 132 17.36 0.80 -20.92
N ASN A 133 17.19 1.42 -22.09
CA ASN A 133 16.17 0.98 -23.05
C ASN A 133 16.43 -0.41 -23.66
N GLN A 134 17.61 -1.00 -23.46
CA GLN A 134 17.98 -2.32 -24.01
C GLN A 134 17.98 -3.45 -22.98
N ASN A 135 18.17 -3.16 -21.69
CA ASN A 135 18.25 -4.19 -20.65
C ASN A 135 16.92 -4.42 -19.89
N ILE A 136 15.82 -3.75 -20.25
CA ILE A 136 14.50 -3.96 -19.63
C ILE A 136 13.75 -5.13 -20.28
N ARG A 137 13.30 -6.08 -19.47
CA ARG A 137 12.39 -7.17 -19.87
C ARG A 137 11.12 -7.12 -19.03
N ILE A 138 9.94 -7.22 -19.65
CA ILE A 138 8.68 -7.46 -18.92
C ILE A 138 8.57 -8.95 -18.61
N LEU A 139 8.34 -9.27 -17.33
CA LEU A 139 8.07 -10.63 -16.85
C LEU A 139 6.57 -10.95 -16.81
N GLY A 140 5.72 -9.96 -16.54
CA GLY A 140 4.26 -10.12 -16.52
C GLY A 140 3.54 -8.90 -15.94
N LYS A 141 2.21 -8.86 -16.01
CA LYS A 141 1.37 -7.86 -15.34
C LYS A 141 1.16 -8.29 -13.88
N ILE A 142 1.22 -7.35 -12.94
CA ILE A 142 1.07 -7.58 -11.49
C ILE A 142 -0.02 -6.73 -10.84
N GLY A 143 -0.69 -5.86 -11.60
CA GLY A 143 -1.81 -5.05 -11.10
C GLY A 143 -2.44 -4.15 -12.18
N GLU A 144 -3.62 -3.62 -11.87
CA GLU A 144 -4.40 -2.71 -12.72
C GLU A 144 -5.30 -1.82 -11.87
N GLY A 145 -5.77 -0.69 -12.41
CA GLY A 145 -6.93 0.03 -11.89
C GLY A 145 -7.15 1.38 -12.59
N SER A 146 -7.73 2.35 -11.88
CA SER A 146 -8.28 3.59 -12.47
C SER A 146 -7.25 4.38 -13.27
N PHE A 147 -6.04 4.45 -12.74
CA PHE A 147 -4.88 4.91 -13.48
C PHE A 147 -4.07 3.67 -13.91
N GLY A 148 -4.50 2.91 -14.93
CA GLY A 148 -3.66 2.03 -15.78
C GLY A 148 -3.17 0.64 -15.28
N ALA A 149 -2.18 0.07 -15.98
CA ALA A 149 -1.57 -1.25 -15.73
C ALA A 149 -0.13 -1.23 -15.14
N VAL A 150 0.17 -2.17 -14.23
CA VAL A 150 1.51 -2.39 -13.64
C VAL A 150 2.14 -3.69 -14.11
N TYR A 151 3.40 -3.64 -14.50
CA TYR A 151 4.20 -4.78 -14.97
C TYR A 151 5.39 -5.05 -14.06
N LEU A 152 5.64 -6.32 -13.72
CA LEU A 152 6.92 -6.75 -13.18
C LEU A 152 7.94 -6.75 -14.34
N ILE A 153 9.08 -6.09 -14.12
CA ILE A 153 10.20 -6.06 -15.07
C ILE A 153 11.48 -6.56 -14.42
N GLU A 154 12.42 -7.04 -15.23
CA GLU A 154 13.76 -7.47 -14.86
C GLU A 154 14.80 -6.58 -15.57
N ASN A 155 15.83 -6.14 -14.85
CA ASN A 155 17.08 -5.73 -15.49
C ASN A 155 17.79 -6.99 -15.97
N SER A 156 17.82 -7.21 -17.27
CA SER A 156 18.33 -8.44 -17.87
C SER A 156 19.82 -8.71 -17.63
N GLU A 157 20.59 -7.68 -17.24
CA GLU A 157 22.03 -7.75 -16.92
C GLU A 157 22.25 -8.09 -15.44
N THR A 158 21.57 -7.41 -14.52
CA THR A 158 21.77 -7.60 -13.06
C THR A 158 20.87 -8.67 -12.44
N LYS A 159 19.76 -9.00 -13.10
CA LYS A 159 18.64 -9.84 -12.61
C LYS A 159 17.82 -9.23 -11.47
N ASP A 160 18.02 -7.96 -11.15
CA ASP A 160 17.16 -7.22 -10.23
C ASP A 160 15.76 -7.00 -10.83
N GLN A 161 14.73 -7.10 -10.00
CA GLN A 161 13.34 -6.91 -10.39
C GLN A 161 12.79 -5.55 -9.94
N TYR A 162 11.98 -4.95 -10.80
CA TYR A 162 11.38 -3.62 -10.61
C TYR A 162 9.91 -3.64 -11.07
N ALA A 163 9.12 -2.67 -10.64
CA ALA A 163 7.74 -2.50 -11.08
C ALA A 163 7.66 -1.35 -12.09
N MET A 164 7.24 -1.63 -13.33
CA MET A 164 7.00 -0.63 -14.36
C MET A 164 5.51 -0.26 -14.38
N LYS A 165 5.23 1.01 -14.09
CA LYS A 165 3.89 1.58 -14.03
C LYS A 165 3.58 2.25 -15.38
N THR A 166 2.64 1.70 -16.14
CA THR A 166 1.84 2.52 -17.08
C THR A 166 0.60 3.02 -16.34
N HIS A 167 0.84 3.63 -15.17
CA HIS A 167 -0.10 3.85 -14.05
C HIS A 167 -0.56 2.43 -13.48
N HIS A 168 -0.45 1.98 -12.21
CA HIS A 168 -1.36 2.00 -11.03
C HIS A 168 -0.61 1.50 -9.74
N PRO A 169 -1.22 0.91 -8.68
CA PRO A 169 -1.00 1.36 -7.30
C PRO A 169 0.17 0.70 -6.56
N SER A 170 0.65 -0.48 -7.01
CA SER A 170 1.40 -1.45 -6.20
C SER A 170 2.88 -1.11 -5.98
N ILE A 171 3.16 0.17 -5.73
CA ILE A 171 4.39 0.84 -6.12
C ILE A 171 4.80 1.88 -5.08
N CYS A 172 6.02 1.73 -4.58
CA CYS A 172 6.50 2.47 -3.42
C CYS A 172 7.42 3.66 -3.71
N ASN A 173 8.28 3.60 -4.72
CA ASN A 173 9.30 4.63 -4.93
C ASN A 173 9.82 4.67 -6.37
N LEU A 174 9.98 5.86 -6.95
CA LEU A 174 10.40 6.05 -8.34
C LEU A 174 11.91 5.79 -8.49
N GLU A 175 12.26 4.75 -9.25
CA GLU A 175 13.64 4.35 -9.57
C GLU A 175 14.13 5.04 -10.84
N ALA A 176 13.28 5.16 -11.86
CA ALA A 176 13.58 5.87 -13.10
C ALA A 176 12.29 6.28 -13.85
N PHE A 177 12.39 7.17 -14.83
CA PHE A 177 11.30 7.39 -15.79
C PHE A 177 11.81 7.61 -17.23
N PHE A 178 10.99 7.17 -18.18
CA PHE A 178 11.14 7.34 -19.62
C PHE A 178 10.11 8.32 -20.14
N ASP A 179 10.57 9.22 -21.01
CA ASP A 179 9.69 10.02 -21.87
C ASP A 179 9.52 9.25 -23.19
N LEU A 180 8.34 8.67 -23.37
CA LEU A 180 7.92 7.88 -24.54
C LEU A 180 7.17 8.72 -25.58
N ARG A 181 7.02 10.04 -25.36
CA ARG A 181 6.32 10.93 -26.31
C ARG A 181 7.11 11.00 -27.63
N ILE A 182 6.44 10.69 -28.73
CA ILE A 182 7.00 10.78 -30.08
C ILE A 182 6.82 12.22 -30.58
N PRO A 183 7.88 12.93 -31.01
CA PRO A 183 7.75 14.30 -31.51
C PRO A 183 6.79 14.37 -32.71
N GLY A 184 5.70 15.15 -32.57
CA GLY A 184 4.70 15.37 -33.63
C GLY A 184 3.45 14.49 -33.57
N GLN A 185 3.26 13.67 -32.53
CA GLN A 185 1.96 13.10 -32.18
C GLN A 185 1.22 13.97 -31.16
N ASP A 186 -0.10 13.77 -31.05
CA ASP A 186 -1.01 14.55 -30.19
C ASP A 186 -0.57 14.50 -28.72
N GLU A 187 -0.51 15.66 -28.06
CA GLU A 187 0.02 15.78 -26.69
C GLU A 187 -0.90 15.16 -25.61
N SER A 188 -2.09 14.68 -26.00
CA SER A 188 -3.07 14.06 -25.12
C SER A 188 -2.71 12.64 -24.67
N ASP A 189 -1.85 11.93 -25.41
CA ASP A 189 -1.40 10.59 -25.00
C ASP A 189 -0.21 10.70 -24.03
N ASN A 190 -0.45 10.26 -22.79
CA ASN A 190 0.46 10.35 -21.66
C ASN A 190 1.71 9.46 -21.82
N GLY A 191 2.63 9.85 -22.70
CA GLY A 191 3.87 9.15 -23.02
C GLY A 191 4.93 9.20 -21.90
N HIS A 192 4.58 8.82 -20.67
CA HIS A 192 5.51 8.78 -19.54
C HIS A 192 5.46 7.42 -18.83
N CYS A 193 6.46 6.59 -19.13
CA CYS A 193 6.67 5.33 -18.43
C CYS A 193 7.49 5.57 -17.18
N HIS A 194 7.02 5.06 -16.04
CA HIS A 194 7.65 5.26 -14.75
C HIS A 194 8.04 3.89 -14.17
N ILE A 195 9.29 3.76 -13.73
CA ILE A 195 9.85 2.53 -13.16
C ILE A 195 10.08 2.75 -11.68
N PHE A 196 9.68 1.78 -10.88
CA PHE A 196 9.63 1.83 -9.43
C PHE A 196 10.23 0.60 -8.79
N GLU A 197 10.54 0.71 -7.51
CA GLU A 197 11.01 -0.40 -6.70
C GLU A 197 9.89 -1.42 -6.46
N TYR A 198 10.15 -2.70 -6.76
CA TYR A 198 9.21 -3.80 -6.54
C TYR A 198 9.20 -4.26 -5.08
N CYS A 199 8.02 -4.60 -4.59
CA CYS A 199 7.75 -5.06 -3.22
C CYS A 199 7.12 -6.45 -3.29
N ASP A 200 7.97 -7.45 -3.14
CA ASP A 200 7.71 -8.86 -3.42
C ASP A 200 6.80 -9.56 -2.38
N TRP A 201 6.59 -8.94 -1.22
CA TRP A 201 5.65 -9.43 -0.18
C TRP A 201 4.27 -8.73 -0.26
N GLY A 202 4.04 -7.91 -1.29
CA GLY A 202 2.75 -7.26 -1.53
C GLY A 202 2.47 -6.06 -0.62
N THR A 203 1.23 -5.96 -0.13
CA THR A 203 0.71 -4.83 0.65
C THR A 203 0.23 -5.25 2.04
N LEU A 204 -0.02 -4.28 2.93
CA LEU A 204 -0.69 -4.57 4.20
C LEU A 204 -2.12 -5.09 4.00
N GLU A 205 -2.80 -4.75 2.90
CA GLU A 205 -4.13 -5.30 2.60
C GLU A 205 -4.09 -6.83 2.48
N HIS A 206 -3.16 -7.38 1.69
CA HIS A 206 -2.97 -8.82 1.57
C HIS A 206 -2.70 -9.50 2.91
N ILE A 207 -1.97 -8.85 3.82
CA ILE A 207 -1.75 -9.36 5.19
C ILE A 207 -3.04 -9.28 6.02
N VAL A 208 -3.80 -8.19 5.96
CA VAL A 208 -5.05 -8.07 6.71
C VAL A 208 -6.07 -9.11 6.23
N GLU A 209 -6.23 -9.29 4.92
CA GLU A 209 -7.18 -10.24 4.33
C GLU A 209 -6.92 -11.70 4.76
N GLN A 210 -5.66 -12.13 4.76
CA GLN A 210 -5.26 -13.46 5.22
C GLN A 210 -5.65 -13.75 6.69
N TYR A 211 -5.81 -12.70 7.50
CA TYR A 211 -6.09 -12.76 8.94
C TYR A 211 -7.53 -12.33 9.28
N ASN A 212 -8.34 -11.93 8.31
CA ASN A 212 -9.70 -11.41 8.48
C ASN A 212 -10.76 -12.51 8.74
N THR A 213 -10.36 -13.78 8.82
CA THR A 213 -11.25 -14.93 9.08
C THR A 213 -10.97 -15.56 10.46
N PRO A 214 -11.81 -15.33 11.48
CA PRO A 214 -11.58 -15.83 12.82
C PRO A 214 -11.83 -17.35 12.91
N ARG A 215 -10.76 -18.15 12.88
CA ARG A 215 -10.81 -19.61 13.01
C ARG A 215 -10.77 -20.07 14.47
N TRP A 216 -11.92 -19.93 15.14
CA TRP A 216 -12.17 -20.54 16.46
C TRP A 216 -13.10 -21.75 16.29
N GLY A 217 -12.55 -22.96 16.38
CA GLY A 217 -13.31 -24.20 16.25
C GLY A 217 -12.38 -25.42 16.19
N THR A 218 -12.83 -26.55 16.73
CA THR A 218 -12.06 -27.79 16.78
C THR A 218 -11.99 -28.48 15.43
N GLY A 219 -10.86 -28.33 14.73
CA GLY A 219 -10.49 -29.11 13.54
C GLY A 219 -10.85 -28.45 12.21
N GLU A 220 -9.83 -28.23 11.38
CA GLU A 220 -10.00 -28.29 9.92
C GLU A 220 -9.52 -29.69 9.45
N PRO A 221 -10.11 -30.29 8.41
CA PRO A 221 -9.74 -31.64 7.96
C PRO A 221 -8.30 -31.73 7.47
N GLU A 222 -7.68 -32.91 7.62
CA GLU A 222 -6.45 -33.22 6.88
C GLU A 222 -6.74 -33.15 5.38
N GLY A 223 -6.07 -32.23 4.67
CA GLY A 223 -6.20 -32.11 3.21
C GLY A 223 -6.40 -30.69 2.65
N SER A 224 -6.46 -29.63 3.45
CA SER A 224 -6.61 -28.25 2.94
C SER A 224 -5.36 -27.77 2.16
N ILE A 225 -5.41 -27.85 0.83
CA ILE A 225 -4.35 -27.36 -0.08
C ILE A 225 -4.57 -25.87 -0.36
N TRP A 226 -3.53 -25.04 -0.13
CA TRP A 226 -3.54 -23.61 -0.45
C TRP A 226 -2.92 -23.38 -1.83
N GLY A 227 -3.64 -22.67 -2.72
CA GLY A 227 -3.20 -22.45 -4.11
C GLY A 227 -1.92 -21.60 -4.25
N HIS A 228 -1.72 -20.58 -3.40
CA HIS A 228 -0.54 -19.72 -3.42
C HIS A 228 -0.01 -19.41 -2.02
N LYS A 229 0.89 -20.27 -1.53
CA LYS A 229 1.81 -19.91 -0.44
C LYS A 229 3.12 -19.41 -1.06
N PRO A 230 3.58 -18.18 -0.78
CA PRO A 230 4.87 -17.70 -1.25
C PRO A 230 6.01 -18.63 -0.81
N LYS A 231 6.94 -18.89 -1.73
CA LYS A 231 8.11 -19.74 -1.48
C LYS A 231 8.89 -19.16 -0.30
N ASN A 232 9.27 -20.01 0.66
CA ASN A 232 10.02 -19.67 1.90
C ASN A 232 9.22 -19.09 3.09
N MET A 233 7.89 -18.93 3.03
CA MET A 233 7.13 -18.46 4.21
C MET A 233 7.11 -19.50 5.36
N PRO A 234 7.57 -19.19 6.59
CA PRO A 234 7.68 -20.16 7.68
C PRO A 234 6.32 -20.64 8.23
N THR A 235 6.28 -21.86 8.76
CA THR A 235 5.06 -22.62 9.09
C THR A 235 4.32 -22.17 10.37
N ILE A 236 4.78 -21.11 11.04
CA ILE A 236 4.29 -20.67 12.36
C ILE A 236 2.86 -20.07 12.35
N TYR A 237 2.34 -19.68 11.19
CA TYR A 237 1.11 -18.86 11.08
C TYR A 237 -0.23 -19.62 11.02
N LYS A 238 -0.31 -20.88 11.48
CA LYS A 238 -1.61 -21.56 11.59
C LYS A 238 -2.42 -20.98 12.76
N TYR A 239 -3.71 -20.72 12.53
CA TYR A 239 -4.67 -20.06 13.47
C TYR A 239 -4.41 -18.58 13.78
N ALA A 240 -3.54 -17.90 13.02
CA ALA A 240 -2.91 -16.67 13.48
C ALA A 240 -3.82 -15.43 13.49
N ALA A 241 -3.68 -14.63 14.57
CA ALA A 241 -3.98 -13.20 14.58
C ALA A 241 -2.68 -12.42 14.30
N ILE A 242 -2.76 -11.17 13.81
CA ILE A 242 -1.58 -10.41 13.38
C ILE A 242 -0.62 -10.21 14.58
N PRO A 243 0.66 -10.62 14.51
CA PRO A 243 1.57 -10.53 15.64
C PRO A 243 1.79 -9.09 16.11
N GLU A 244 1.76 -8.86 17.43
CA GLU A 244 2.00 -7.53 18.01
C GLU A 244 3.31 -6.90 17.53
N ALA A 245 4.40 -7.68 17.50
CA ALA A 245 5.71 -7.20 17.03
C ALA A 245 5.69 -6.76 15.55
N PHE A 246 4.82 -7.34 14.70
CA PHE A 246 4.65 -6.88 13.33
C PHE A 246 3.87 -5.56 13.26
N ILE A 247 2.84 -5.38 14.11
CA ILE A 247 2.10 -4.11 14.21
C ILE A 247 3.05 -2.99 14.68
N TRP A 248 3.91 -3.27 15.68
CA TRP A 248 4.96 -2.34 16.12
C TRP A 248 5.94 -1.97 15.00
N HIS A 249 6.39 -2.96 14.23
CA HIS A 249 7.34 -2.79 13.13
C HIS A 249 6.77 -1.91 12.01
N VAL A 250 5.51 -2.13 11.64
CA VAL A 250 4.76 -1.27 10.69
C VAL A 250 4.58 0.14 11.26
N TYR A 251 4.11 0.26 12.50
CA TYR A 251 3.90 1.57 13.14
C TYR A 251 5.19 2.41 13.17
N MET A 252 6.31 1.79 13.52
CA MET A 252 7.62 2.45 13.53
C MET A 252 8.07 2.89 12.12
N GLN A 253 8.12 1.99 11.14
CA GLN A 253 8.63 2.35 9.80
C GLN A 253 7.71 3.32 9.05
N THR A 254 6.39 3.21 9.17
CA THR A 254 5.48 4.17 8.53
C THR A 254 5.61 5.56 9.16
N MET A 255 5.80 5.67 10.48
CA MET A 255 6.09 6.95 11.14
C MET A 255 7.48 7.49 10.78
N GLU A 256 8.46 6.63 10.53
CA GLU A 256 9.79 7.02 10.02
C GLU A 256 9.69 7.60 8.60
N GLY A 257 9.01 6.90 7.69
CA GLY A 257 8.74 7.36 6.32
C GLY A 257 7.96 8.68 6.27
N LEU A 258 6.87 8.80 7.04
CA LEU A 258 6.13 10.06 7.15
C LEU A 258 6.97 11.18 7.77
N SER A 259 7.73 10.91 8.84
CA SER A 259 8.61 11.92 9.45
C SER A 259 9.62 12.46 8.45
N PHE A 260 10.10 11.62 7.53
CA PHE A 260 10.91 12.08 6.40
C PHE A 260 10.07 12.95 5.49
N LEU A 261 8.99 12.44 4.89
CA LEU A 261 8.16 13.17 3.91
C LEU A 261 7.68 14.54 4.40
N HIS A 262 7.25 14.64 5.65
CA HIS A 262 6.80 15.86 6.34
C HIS A 262 7.93 16.85 6.68
N GLY A 263 9.20 16.44 6.57
CA GLY A 263 10.38 17.30 6.73
C GLY A 263 11.00 17.35 8.13
N ASP A 264 10.44 16.61 9.09
CA ASP A 264 10.86 16.62 10.50
C ASP A 264 11.99 15.61 10.82
N HIS A 265 12.35 14.73 9.88
CA HIS A 265 13.36 13.68 10.08
C HIS A 265 14.80 14.20 10.10
N GLU A 266 15.70 13.50 10.79
CA GLU A 266 17.13 13.84 10.89
C GLU A 266 17.81 14.01 9.52
N LEU A 267 17.41 13.24 8.50
CA LEU A 267 17.92 13.40 7.14
C LEU A 267 17.60 14.79 6.56
N ASN A 268 16.45 15.39 6.90
CA ASN A 268 16.04 16.69 6.35
C ASN A 268 16.81 17.88 6.95
N LYS A 269 17.61 17.65 8.01
CA LYS A 269 18.58 18.63 8.54
C LYS A 269 19.82 18.79 7.65
N LYS A 270 20.06 17.87 6.71
CA LYS A 270 21.15 18.02 5.74
C LYS A 270 20.84 19.16 4.76
N GLN A 271 21.90 19.85 4.32
CA GLN A 271 21.81 20.96 3.36
C GLN A 271 21.08 20.60 2.07
N GLU A 272 21.18 19.34 1.60
CA GLU A 272 20.52 18.82 0.40
C GLU A 272 18.98 18.78 0.47
N PHE A 273 18.40 18.89 1.67
CA PHE A 273 16.95 18.86 1.91
C PHE A 273 16.42 20.11 2.64
N HIS A 274 17.29 21.09 2.91
CA HIS A 274 16.95 22.29 3.67
C HIS A 274 15.87 23.11 2.93
N GLN A 275 14.90 23.66 3.67
CA GLN A 275 13.80 24.51 3.16
C GLN A 275 12.82 23.85 2.17
N ARG A 276 12.79 22.53 2.02
CA ARG A 276 11.74 21.87 1.22
C ARG A 276 10.38 21.95 1.91
N ASN A 277 9.32 22.06 1.12
CA ASN A 277 7.94 21.90 1.59
C ASN A 277 7.70 20.48 2.15
N GLN A 278 6.69 20.37 3.03
CA GLN A 278 6.16 19.08 3.46
C GLN A 278 5.54 18.37 2.25
N VAL A 279 5.78 17.06 2.14
CA VAL A 279 5.04 16.20 1.19
C VAL A 279 4.00 15.46 2.01
N ILE A 280 2.72 15.73 1.74
CA ILE A 280 1.59 15.01 2.35
C ILE A 280 1.13 13.95 1.35
N CYS A 281 0.96 12.71 1.80
CA CYS A 281 0.61 11.59 0.93
C CYS A 281 -0.86 11.59 0.49
N LEU A 282 -1.77 12.00 1.37
CA LEU A 282 -3.23 12.11 1.14
C LEU A 282 -3.99 10.79 0.89
N ASP A 283 -3.33 9.75 0.37
CA ASP A 283 -3.91 8.42 0.11
C ASP A 283 -3.20 7.31 0.93
N ILE A 284 -3.04 7.52 2.24
CA ILE A 284 -2.48 6.50 3.16
C ILE A 284 -3.56 5.48 3.53
N LYS A 285 -3.38 4.24 3.06
CA LYS A 285 -4.30 3.10 3.24
C LYS A 285 -3.54 1.77 3.09
N LEU A 286 -4.23 0.64 3.27
CA LEU A 286 -3.61 -0.70 3.40
C LEU A 286 -2.94 -1.19 2.11
N ASP A 287 -3.54 -0.89 0.97
CA ASP A 287 -3.08 -1.12 -0.40
C ASP A 287 -1.92 -0.22 -0.80
N ASN A 288 -1.78 0.98 -0.21
CA ASN A 288 -0.68 1.90 -0.45
C ASN A 288 0.50 1.78 0.55
N ILE A 289 0.52 0.73 1.39
CA ILE A 289 1.66 0.43 2.25
C ILE A 289 2.21 -0.95 1.87
N PHE A 290 3.45 -0.93 1.37
CA PHE A 290 4.13 -2.04 0.71
C PHE A 290 5.12 -2.75 1.63
N LEU A 291 5.30 -4.03 1.35
CA LEU A 291 6.22 -4.92 2.04
C LEU A 291 7.25 -5.47 1.04
N GLN A 292 8.52 -5.18 1.28
CA GLN A 292 9.65 -5.71 0.50
C GLN A 292 10.50 -6.62 1.39
N ASP A 293 11.02 -7.73 0.85
CA ASP A 293 12.01 -8.52 1.57
C ASP A 293 13.19 -7.64 2.03
N SER A 294 13.56 -7.84 3.29
CA SER A 294 14.75 -7.23 3.89
C SER A 294 16.07 -7.85 3.41
N GLY A 295 16.00 -8.95 2.64
CA GLY A 295 17.14 -9.75 2.18
C GLY A 295 17.89 -10.45 3.32
N LYS A 296 17.29 -10.49 4.52
CA LYS A 296 17.87 -11.02 5.75
C LYS A 296 16.95 -12.10 6.33
N PRO A 297 17.48 -13.27 6.72
CA PRO A 297 16.66 -14.32 7.30
C PRO A 297 16.17 -13.92 8.69
N ASN A 298 14.93 -14.30 9.01
CA ASN A 298 14.27 -14.10 10.30
C ASN A 298 14.03 -12.63 10.72
N THR A 299 14.04 -11.69 9.78
CA THR A 299 13.62 -10.29 10.01
C THR A 299 12.27 -10.00 9.36
N TYR A 300 11.57 -8.99 9.87
CA TYR A 300 10.38 -8.45 9.22
C TYR A 300 10.74 -7.69 7.92
N PRO A 301 9.80 -7.58 6.96
CA PRO A 301 10.03 -6.90 5.68
C PRO A 301 10.29 -5.40 5.88
N THR A 302 10.95 -4.78 4.89
CA THR A 302 11.02 -3.32 4.80
C THR A 302 9.63 -2.79 4.46
N VAL A 303 9.12 -1.85 5.26
CA VAL A 303 7.78 -1.27 5.07
C VAL A 303 7.95 0.05 4.32
N LYS A 304 7.22 0.23 3.22
CA LYS A 304 7.33 1.42 2.37
C LYS A 304 5.97 2.03 2.10
N ILE A 305 5.89 3.34 2.20
CA ILE A 305 4.72 4.12 1.74
C ILE A 305 4.80 4.21 0.22
N GLY A 306 3.67 4.06 -0.47
CA GLY A 306 3.58 4.15 -1.91
C GLY A 306 2.39 4.95 -2.42
N ASP A 307 2.19 4.83 -3.73
CA ASP A 307 1.29 5.59 -4.59
C ASP A 307 1.08 7.08 -4.25
N PHE A 308 2.09 7.89 -4.58
CA PHE A 308 2.08 9.35 -4.40
C PHE A 308 1.24 10.09 -5.46
N GLY A 309 0.21 9.45 -6.05
CA GLY A 309 -0.63 10.04 -7.09
C GLY A 309 -1.42 11.26 -6.61
N GLU A 310 -2.00 11.17 -5.41
CA GLU A 310 -2.71 12.29 -4.75
C GLU A 310 -1.78 13.20 -3.93
N ALA A 311 -0.49 12.86 -3.82
CA ALA A 311 0.41 13.53 -2.90
C ALA A 311 0.65 15.00 -3.27
N THR A 312 0.73 15.87 -2.27
CA THR A 312 0.84 17.31 -2.48
C THR A 312 1.89 17.99 -1.61
N TYR A 313 2.34 19.16 -2.06
CA TYR A 313 3.30 19.99 -1.33
C TYR A 313 2.56 21.04 -0.50
N VAL A 314 2.88 21.13 0.79
CA VAL A 314 2.34 22.13 1.72
C VAL A 314 3.48 22.78 2.51
N PRO A 315 3.47 24.11 2.73
CA PRO A 315 4.47 24.76 3.58
C PRO A 315 4.45 24.20 5.01
N HIS A 316 5.57 24.35 5.74
CA HIS A 316 5.66 23.78 7.09
C HIS A 316 4.74 24.52 8.07
N GLY A 317 3.79 23.78 8.66
CA GLY A 317 2.78 24.30 9.58
C GLY A 317 1.43 24.65 8.93
N ASP A 318 1.33 24.65 7.60
CA ASP A 318 0.10 24.99 6.88
C ASP A 318 -0.81 23.76 6.63
N SER A 319 -1.98 24.02 6.03
CA SER A 319 -2.91 23.01 5.54
C SER A 319 -3.44 23.37 4.15
N ARG A 320 -3.95 22.38 3.40
CA ARG A 320 -4.49 22.57 2.06
C ARG A 320 -5.85 21.88 1.91
N TRP A 321 -6.77 22.50 1.18
CA TRP A 321 -8.03 21.86 0.79
C TRP A 321 -7.79 20.67 -0.15
N HIS A 322 -8.46 19.55 0.09
CA HIS A 322 -8.44 18.35 -0.76
C HIS A 322 -9.71 17.49 -0.52
N ASP A 323 -10.07 16.63 -1.48
CA ASP A 323 -11.24 15.74 -1.40
C ASP A 323 -10.82 14.28 -1.17
N THR A 324 -11.11 13.74 0.00
CA THR A 324 -10.54 12.48 0.55
C THR A 324 -11.41 11.25 0.29
N GLY A 325 -12.07 11.17 -0.87
CA GLY A 325 -13.19 10.26 -1.14
C GLY A 325 -13.02 8.78 -0.73
N ASN A 326 -11.78 8.27 -0.70
CA ASN A 326 -11.46 6.86 -0.42
C ASN A 326 -10.87 6.57 0.99
N ALA A 327 -10.85 7.54 1.91
CA ALA A 327 -10.24 7.36 3.23
C ALA A 327 -10.89 6.24 4.09
N LEU A 328 -10.07 5.41 4.75
CA LEU A 328 -10.54 4.31 5.63
C LEU A 328 -11.44 4.79 6.78
N CYS A 329 -11.19 6.00 7.28
CA CYS A 329 -12.06 6.72 8.19
C CYS A 329 -11.73 8.22 8.04
N LYS A 330 -12.72 9.03 7.64
CA LYS A 330 -12.53 10.47 7.40
C LYS A 330 -11.92 11.19 8.59
N ALA A 331 -11.04 12.15 8.34
CA ALA A 331 -10.36 12.89 9.41
C ALA A 331 -11.23 14.02 9.97
N PRO A 332 -11.14 14.34 11.28
CA PRO A 332 -11.96 15.39 11.89
C PRO A 332 -11.62 16.80 11.39
N GLU A 333 -10.43 17.02 10.81
CA GLU A 333 -10.01 18.28 10.18
C GLU A 333 -10.40 18.44 8.69
N GLU A 334 -11.05 17.44 8.07
CA GLU A 334 -11.51 17.56 6.68
C GLU A 334 -12.38 18.83 6.46
N PRO A 335 -12.22 19.53 5.31
CA PRO A 335 -11.38 19.19 4.15
C PRO A 335 -9.99 19.84 4.15
N TYR A 336 -9.52 20.46 5.24
CA TYR A 336 -8.24 21.20 5.27
C TYR A 336 -7.13 20.38 5.94
N LEU A 337 -6.24 19.84 5.12
CA LEU A 337 -5.34 18.76 5.50
C LEU A 337 -3.90 19.25 5.64
N SER A 338 -3.27 18.89 6.76
CA SER A 338 -1.84 19.10 7.05
C SER A 338 -1.13 17.74 7.10
N ALA A 339 0.19 17.72 7.32
CA ALA A 339 0.94 16.49 7.59
C ALA A 339 0.31 15.57 8.66
N LYS A 340 -0.48 16.13 9.60
CA LYS A 340 -1.19 15.36 10.63
C LYS A 340 -2.38 14.53 10.10
N TYR A 341 -2.83 14.76 8.87
CA TYR A 341 -3.83 13.93 8.20
C TYR A 341 -3.26 12.54 7.87
N ASP A 342 -2.05 12.48 7.29
CA ASP A 342 -1.40 11.19 7.01
C ASP A 342 -1.22 10.38 8.31
N VAL A 343 -0.88 11.05 9.42
CA VAL A 343 -0.78 10.44 10.76
C VAL A 343 -2.12 9.84 11.21
N TRP A 344 -3.24 10.53 10.98
CA TRP A 344 -4.58 10.00 11.27
C TRP A 344 -4.89 8.74 10.43
N CYS A 345 -4.58 8.78 9.14
CA CYS A 345 -4.77 7.63 8.25
C CYS A 345 -3.93 6.42 8.67
N VAL A 346 -2.69 6.60 9.15
CA VAL A 346 -1.91 5.53 9.79
C VAL A 346 -2.61 5.00 11.05
N GLY A 347 -3.22 5.88 11.86
CA GLY A 347 -4.02 5.48 13.01
C GLY A 347 -5.23 4.59 12.66
N ALA A 348 -5.84 4.80 11.50
CA ALA A 348 -6.91 3.98 10.93
C ALA A 348 -6.38 2.64 10.38
N VAL A 349 -5.28 2.65 9.62
CA VAL A 349 -4.57 1.44 9.17
C VAL A 349 -4.22 0.53 10.35
N LEU A 350 -3.59 1.08 11.38
CA LEU A 350 -3.20 0.33 12.57
C LEU A 350 -4.41 -0.11 13.40
N HIS A 351 -5.58 0.57 13.31
CA HIS A 351 -6.83 0.06 13.89
C HIS A 351 -7.24 -1.25 13.19
N VAL A 352 -7.31 -1.25 11.86
CA VAL A 352 -7.69 -2.46 11.10
C VAL A 352 -6.76 -3.64 11.44
N MET A 353 -5.45 -3.39 11.53
CA MET A 353 -4.46 -4.42 11.91
C MET A 353 -4.59 -4.92 13.36
N SER A 354 -5.12 -4.12 14.28
CA SER A 354 -5.24 -4.46 15.71
C SER A 354 -6.62 -4.94 16.15
N HIS A 355 -7.58 -5.01 15.21
CA HIS A 355 -8.98 -5.35 15.46
C HIS A 355 -9.50 -6.37 14.42
N SER A 356 -8.66 -7.34 14.04
CA SER A 356 -9.01 -8.45 13.12
C SER A 356 -9.73 -7.98 11.86
N GLY A 357 -9.14 -7.04 11.12
CA GLY A 357 -9.67 -6.54 9.85
C GLY A 357 -10.87 -5.59 9.96
N ARG A 358 -11.40 -5.32 11.17
CA ARG A 358 -12.53 -4.40 11.36
C ARG A 358 -12.10 -2.95 11.08
N ARG A 359 -12.87 -2.25 10.24
CA ARG A 359 -12.72 -0.81 9.99
C ARG A 359 -13.27 0.03 11.16
N PRO A 360 -12.69 1.21 11.46
CA PRO A 360 -13.28 2.14 12.42
C PRO A 360 -14.70 2.52 11.99
N ARG A 361 -15.64 2.66 12.93
CA ARG A 361 -17.03 3.05 12.63
C ARG A 361 -17.46 4.23 13.49
N ARG A 362 -18.02 5.28 12.87
CA ARG A 362 -18.59 6.40 13.62
C ARG A 362 -20.05 6.10 14.03
N PRO A 363 -20.60 6.80 15.04
CA PRO A 363 -22.04 6.82 15.27
C PRO A 363 -22.80 7.18 13.97
N GLY A 364 -23.95 6.56 13.72
CA GLY A 364 -24.74 6.74 12.49
C GLY A 364 -24.37 5.83 11.32
N GLY A 365 -23.14 5.31 11.27
CA GLY A 365 -22.66 4.45 10.18
C GLY A 365 -22.53 5.16 8.82
N TYR A 366 -21.99 4.46 7.82
CA TYR A 366 -21.46 5.04 6.56
C TYR A 366 -22.33 6.06 5.81
N ILE A 367 -23.66 6.04 5.99
CA ILE A 367 -24.62 6.90 5.28
C ILE A 367 -24.85 8.24 6.01
N LYS A 368 -24.53 8.32 7.32
CA LYS A 368 -24.81 9.50 8.17
C LYS A 368 -23.64 9.82 9.11
N GLU A 369 -22.41 9.55 8.70
CA GLU A 369 -21.23 9.82 9.55
C GLU A 369 -20.98 11.33 9.70
N ASN A 370 -20.96 11.80 10.94
CA ASN A 370 -20.48 13.14 11.30
C ASN A 370 -18.98 13.05 11.63
N ILE A 371 -18.13 13.75 10.87
CA ILE A 371 -16.67 13.73 11.05
C ILE A 371 -16.20 14.29 12.40
N LYS A 372 -17.06 14.99 13.15
CA LYS A 372 -16.76 15.47 14.51
C LYS A 372 -17.04 14.44 15.61
N ASP A 373 -17.83 13.40 15.35
CA ASP A 373 -18.19 12.39 16.35
C ASP A 373 -17.14 11.27 16.39
N GLU A 374 -16.49 11.07 17.53
CA GLU A 374 -15.36 10.13 17.67
C GLU A 374 -15.70 8.71 17.15
N PRO A 375 -14.83 8.09 16.33
CA PRO A 375 -15.00 6.71 15.92
C PRO A 375 -15.03 5.75 17.13
N LYS A 376 -15.87 4.71 17.07
CA LYS A 376 -15.89 3.66 18.09
C LYS A 376 -14.65 2.77 17.94
N TRP A 377 -13.56 3.16 18.57
CA TRP A 377 -12.26 2.46 18.49
C TRP A 377 -12.27 1.05 19.09
N GLY A 378 -13.19 0.75 20.01
CA GLY A 378 -13.34 -0.61 20.57
C GLY A 378 -12.15 -1.06 21.44
N ILE A 379 -12.02 -2.37 21.61
CA ILE A 379 -10.91 -3.00 22.33
C ILE A 379 -10.08 -3.75 21.28
N CYS A 380 -8.75 -3.59 21.34
CA CYS A 380 -7.81 -4.35 20.52
C CYS A 380 -7.97 -5.86 20.73
N ASP A 381 -7.52 -6.64 19.74
CA ASP A 381 -7.64 -8.09 19.79
C ASP A 381 -6.93 -8.69 21.04
N PRO A 382 -7.47 -9.77 21.64
CA PRO A 382 -7.10 -10.18 23.01
C PRO A 382 -5.63 -10.57 23.23
N HIS A 383 -4.89 -10.86 22.17
CA HIS A 383 -3.46 -11.18 22.23
C HIS A 383 -2.54 -9.96 22.25
N LEU A 384 -3.07 -8.76 21.99
CA LEU A 384 -2.32 -7.51 21.92
C LEU A 384 -2.19 -6.85 23.30
N SER A 385 -1.01 -6.30 23.58
CA SER A 385 -0.73 -5.66 24.85
C SER A 385 -1.52 -4.36 25.05
N LYS A 386 -1.83 -4.06 26.31
CA LYS A 386 -2.39 -2.77 26.73
C LYS A 386 -1.43 -1.60 26.44
N VAL A 387 -0.13 -1.87 26.27
CA VAL A 387 0.87 -0.87 25.89
C VAL A 387 0.65 -0.46 24.44
N LEU A 388 0.57 -1.43 23.51
CA LEU A 388 0.23 -1.15 22.12
C LEU A 388 -1.12 -0.43 22.00
N ALA A 389 -2.16 -0.92 22.68
CA ALA A 389 -3.49 -0.31 22.63
C ALA A 389 -3.46 1.19 22.98
N LYS A 390 -2.77 1.57 24.07
CA LYS A 390 -2.58 2.97 24.50
C LYS A 390 -1.71 3.77 23.54
N GLU A 391 -0.70 3.16 22.94
CA GLU A 391 0.22 3.83 22.02
C GLU A 391 -0.42 4.10 20.64
N LEU A 392 -1.44 3.33 20.26
CA LEU A 392 -2.28 3.55 19.09
C LEU A 392 -3.29 4.71 19.23
N GLU A 393 -3.50 5.26 20.43
CA GLU A 393 -4.33 6.45 20.64
C GLU A 393 -3.71 7.72 20.03
N LYS A 394 -2.37 7.82 20.01
CA LYS A 394 -1.62 9.01 19.56
C LYS A 394 -1.95 9.47 18.13
N PRO A 395 -1.96 8.61 17.10
CA PRO A 395 -2.37 9.00 15.76
C PRO A 395 -3.89 9.22 15.63
N ARG A 396 -4.70 8.69 16.56
CA ARG A 396 -6.16 8.74 16.56
C ARG A 396 -6.74 9.94 17.33
N GLU A 397 -5.89 10.82 17.85
CA GLU A 397 -6.31 12.04 18.54
C GLU A 397 -7.18 12.91 17.63
N MET A 398 -8.38 13.23 18.13
CA MET A 398 -9.42 13.97 17.40
C MET A 398 -9.08 15.45 17.23
N ASP A 399 -8.41 16.06 18.21
CA ASP A 399 -7.94 17.44 18.11
C ASP A 399 -6.62 17.50 17.32
N VAL A 400 -6.70 17.97 16.08
CA VAL A 400 -5.54 18.13 15.18
C VAL A 400 -4.40 18.95 15.80
N ASN A 401 -4.66 19.85 16.77
CA ASN A 401 -3.59 20.59 17.44
C ASN A 401 -2.83 19.70 18.43
N LYS A 402 -3.54 18.83 19.16
CA LYS A 402 -2.97 17.87 20.12
C LYS A 402 -2.36 16.65 19.45
N ARG A 403 -2.86 16.23 18.28
CA ARG A 403 -2.33 15.09 17.54
C ARG A 403 -0.84 15.31 17.25
N LEU A 404 0.00 14.36 17.64
CA LEU A 404 1.44 14.45 17.50
C LEU A 404 1.87 14.32 16.02
N THR A 405 2.98 14.95 15.62
CA THR A 405 3.56 14.73 14.29
C THR A 405 4.20 13.35 14.18
N ALA A 406 4.40 12.85 12.96
CA ALA A 406 5.04 11.55 12.73
C ALA A 406 6.40 11.43 13.43
N ALA A 407 7.22 12.49 13.43
CA ALA A 407 8.51 12.53 14.14
C ALA A 407 8.36 12.48 15.67
N GLN A 408 7.36 13.16 16.23
CA GLN A 408 7.08 13.14 17.67
C GLN A 408 6.61 11.76 18.13
N ILE A 409 5.72 11.12 17.36
CA ILE A 409 5.27 9.75 17.60
C ILE A 409 6.46 8.79 17.52
N LEU A 410 7.22 8.82 16.42
CA LEU A 410 8.39 7.97 16.18
C LEU A 410 9.40 8.04 17.33
N LYS A 411 9.72 9.26 17.80
CA LYS A 411 10.64 9.48 18.93
C LYS A 411 10.17 8.80 20.22
N HIS A 412 8.86 8.74 20.45
CA HIS A 412 8.27 8.10 21.63
C HIS A 412 8.15 6.58 21.47
N ILE A 413 7.65 6.09 20.33
CA ILE A 413 7.39 4.66 20.14
C ILE A 413 8.63 3.82 19.84
N ARG A 414 9.67 4.39 19.19
CA ARG A 414 10.86 3.62 18.76
C ARG A 414 11.48 2.76 19.87
N PRO A 415 11.84 3.28 21.07
CA PRO A 415 12.43 2.45 22.12
C PRO A 415 11.48 1.36 22.64
N ILE A 416 10.16 1.59 22.60
CA ILE A 416 9.14 0.62 23.03
C ILE A 416 9.01 -0.51 21.99
N ALA A 417 8.93 -0.14 20.71
CA ALA A 417 8.85 -1.06 19.59
C ALA A 417 10.12 -1.92 19.48
N GLU A 418 11.32 -1.32 19.52
CA GLU A 418 12.60 -2.03 19.42
C GLU A 418 12.77 -3.09 20.52
N GLU A 419 12.44 -2.77 21.77
CA GLU A 419 12.51 -3.75 22.87
C GLU A 419 11.41 -4.82 22.76
N THR A 420 10.17 -4.45 22.39
CA THR A 420 9.07 -5.41 22.25
C THR A 420 9.34 -6.42 21.13
N ILE A 421 9.77 -5.94 19.95
CA ILE A 421 10.17 -6.77 18.81
C ILE A 421 11.32 -7.69 19.22
N ARG A 422 12.36 -7.16 19.87
CA ARG A 422 13.51 -7.94 20.34
C ARG A 422 13.12 -9.05 21.31
N LEU A 423 12.20 -8.79 22.24
CA LEU A 423 11.71 -9.79 23.19
C LEU A 423 10.92 -10.91 22.47
N THR A 424 10.15 -10.58 21.42
CA THR A 424 9.41 -11.58 20.63
C THR A 424 10.33 -12.57 19.89
N TYR A 425 11.53 -12.15 19.48
CA TYR A 425 12.52 -13.04 18.85
C TYR A 425 13.41 -13.81 19.85
N ARG A 426 13.24 -13.62 21.16
CA ARG A 426 14.04 -14.30 22.18
C ARG A 426 13.48 -15.71 22.41
N GLN A 427 14.29 -16.75 22.17
CA GLN A 427 13.93 -18.11 22.57
C GLN A 427 13.65 -18.16 24.07
N VAL A 428 12.45 -18.62 24.44
CA VAL A 428 12.09 -18.91 25.83
C VAL A 428 12.85 -20.17 26.24
N GLU A 429 13.67 -20.09 27.29
CA GLU A 429 14.30 -21.26 27.90
C GLU A 429 13.23 -22.13 28.58
N VAL A 430 12.62 -23.05 27.81
CA VAL A 430 11.63 -24.00 28.33
C VAL A 430 12.35 -25.00 29.24
N LYS A 431 12.29 -24.78 30.56
CA LYS A 431 12.74 -25.79 31.54
C LYS A 431 11.82 -27.02 31.44
N PRO A 432 12.35 -28.22 31.11
CA PRO A 432 11.52 -29.40 30.98
C PRO A 432 10.95 -29.83 32.34
N LEU A 433 9.63 -29.99 32.41
CA LEU A 433 8.94 -30.62 33.53
C LEU A 433 9.27 -32.11 33.56
N LYS A 434 9.67 -32.64 34.73
CA LYS A 434 9.92 -34.08 34.90
C LYS A 434 8.61 -34.83 35.11
N PRO A 435 8.38 -35.97 34.44
CA PRO A 435 7.22 -36.81 34.70
C PRO A 435 7.34 -37.50 36.07
N THR A 436 6.22 -37.58 36.79
CA THR A 436 6.08 -38.27 38.07
C THR A 436 5.61 -39.72 37.87
N GLY A 437 6.28 -40.67 38.50
CA GLY A 437 5.87 -42.08 38.51
C GLY A 437 6.22 -42.77 39.83
N THR A 438 5.30 -43.61 40.32
CA THR A 438 5.33 -44.38 41.58
C THR A 438 4.25 -45.48 41.52
N PRO A 439 4.31 -46.56 42.31
CA PRO A 439 5.47 -47.17 42.99
C PRO A 439 5.55 -48.72 42.85
N GLY A 440 6.65 -49.34 43.30
CA GLY A 440 6.78 -50.81 43.37
C GLY A 440 7.90 -51.28 44.32
N SER A 441 7.49 -51.87 45.46
CA SER A 441 8.18 -52.64 46.52
C SER A 441 9.73 -52.77 46.60
N GLY A 442 10.26 -52.80 47.85
CA GLY A 442 11.63 -53.24 48.15
C GLY A 442 12.33 -52.56 49.34
N GLU A 443 11.82 -52.71 50.56
CA GLU A 443 12.43 -52.08 51.75
C GLU A 443 13.70 -52.77 52.29
N LYS A 444 14.40 -52.05 53.19
CA LYS A 444 15.41 -52.53 54.18
C LYS A 444 16.90 -52.67 53.79
N LYS A 445 17.41 -51.94 52.78
CA LYS A 445 18.88 -51.61 52.68
C LYS A 445 19.24 -50.17 52.26
N THR A 446 18.28 -49.25 52.20
CA THR A 446 18.43 -47.98 51.44
C THR A 446 18.64 -46.69 52.23
N LYS A 447 18.30 -46.60 53.53
CA LYS A 447 18.30 -45.32 54.26
C LYS A 447 19.69 -44.68 54.45
N GLU A 448 20.75 -45.46 54.64
CA GLU A 448 22.09 -44.89 54.91
C GLU A 448 22.82 -44.41 53.63
N LYS A 449 22.67 -45.12 52.50
CA LYS A 449 23.21 -44.65 51.21
C LYS A 449 22.51 -43.38 50.73
N LEU A 450 21.18 -43.30 50.86
CA LEU A 450 20.41 -42.15 50.37
C LEU A 450 20.73 -40.85 51.12
N ALA A 451 21.09 -40.92 52.41
CA ALA A 451 21.50 -39.76 53.21
C ALA A 451 22.85 -39.19 52.75
N LYS A 452 23.86 -40.05 52.57
CA LYS A 452 25.20 -39.65 52.09
C LYS A 452 25.15 -39.12 50.64
N GLU A 453 24.32 -39.72 49.78
CA GLU A 453 24.16 -39.26 48.40
C GLU A 453 23.43 -37.90 48.29
N LYS A 454 22.41 -37.65 49.13
CA LYS A 454 21.76 -36.32 49.19
C LYS A 454 22.71 -35.23 49.65
N LEU A 455 23.50 -35.48 50.71
CA LEU A 455 24.44 -34.49 51.24
C LEU A 455 25.54 -34.13 50.21
N ALA A 456 26.09 -35.13 49.50
CA ALA A 456 27.07 -34.92 48.44
C ALA A 456 26.49 -34.14 47.26
N LYS A 457 25.26 -34.46 46.82
CA LYS A 457 24.57 -33.71 45.75
C LYS A 457 24.24 -32.27 46.13
N GLU A 458 23.89 -32.02 47.40
CA GLU A 458 23.64 -30.65 47.89
C GLU A 458 24.92 -29.81 47.95
N GLN A 459 26.03 -30.39 48.40
CA GLN A 459 27.34 -29.71 48.41
C GLN A 459 27.81 -29.37 46.98
N LEU A 460 27.69 -30.32 46.04
CA LEU A 460 28.05 -30.08 44.64
C LEU A 460 27.18 -28.99 43.99
N ALA A 461 25.88 -28.97 44.29
CA ALA A 461 24.97 -27.94 43.80
C ALA A 461 25.29 -26.55 44.37
N LYS A 462 25.65 -26.45 45.66
CA LYS A 462 26.09 -25.19 46.28
C LYS A 462 27.41 -24.68 45.69
N GLU A 463 28.36 -25.57 45.42
CA GLU A 463 29.63 -25.18 44.78
C GLU A 463 29.43 -24.72 43.33
N GLN A 464 28.58 -25.42 42.55
CA GLN A 464 28.23 -25.00 41.19
C GLN A 464 27.56 -23.62 41.18
N LEU A 465 26.61 -23.35 42.09
CA LEU A 465 25.95 -22.05 42.17
C LEU A 465 26.93 -20.92 42.51
N ALA A 466 27.87 -21.16 43.43
CA ALA A 466 28.91 -20.19 43.80
C ALA A 466 29.88 -19.89 42.64
N ARG A 467 30.33 -20.93 41.91
CA ARG A 467 31.16 -20.73 40.70
C ARG A 467 30.41 -19.98 39.61
N GLU A 468 29.12 -20.26 39.42
CA GLU A 468 28.31 -19.59 38.41
C GLU A 468 28.09 -18.10 38.76
N GLN A 469 27.86 -17.78 40.04
CA GLN A 469 27.79 -16.39 40.53
C GLN A 469 29.10 -15.64 40.27
N GLN A 470 30.26 -16.21 40.63
CA GLN A 470 31.57 -15.58 40.37
C GLN A 470 31.86 -15.40 38.87
N ALA A 471 31.44 -16.36 38.02
CA ALA A 471 31.58 -16.25 36.57
C ALA A 471 30.70 -15.14 35.99
N ARG A 472 29.44 -15.02 36.46
CA ARG A 472 28.52 -13.93 36.09
C ARG A 472 29.09 -12.58 36.52
N GLU A 473 29.62 -12.46 37.73
CA GLU A 473 30.17 -11.20 38.27
C GLU A 473 31.44 -10.74 37.54
N LYS A 474 32.32 -11.67 37.14
CA LYS A 474 33.45 -11.35 36.25
C LYS A 474 32.98 -10.85 34.89
N LYS A 475 32.00 -11.53 34.29
CA LYS A 475 31.47 -11.17 32.97
C LYS A 475 30.76 -9.81 32.96
N THR A 476 30.04 -9.45 34.03
CA THR A 476 29.43 -8.11 34.16
C THR A 476 30.48 -7.01 34.36
N LYS A 477 31.53 -7.25 35.15
CA LYS A 477 32.65 -6.28 35.30
C LYS A 477 33.40 -6.07 33.97
N GLU A 478 33.62 -7.14 33.20
CA GLU A 478 34.25 -7.05 31.88
C GLU A 478 33.37 -6.32 30.85
N GLN A 479 32.05 -6.56 30.84
CA GLN A 479 31.11 -5.81 29.98
C GLN A 479 31.07 -4.33 30.34
N LEU A 480 31.02 -3.98 31.64
CA LEU A 480 31.01 -2.58 32.09
C LEU A 480 32.29 -1.83 31.68
N ALA A 481 33.45 -2.48 31.81
CA ALA A 481 34.73 -1.92 31.37
C ALA A 481 34.79 -1.70 29.85
N LYS A 482 34.30 -2.67 29.06
CA LYS A 482 34.20 -2.53 27.59
C LYS A 482 33.23 -1.41 27.18
N GLU A 483 32.11 -1.26 27.88
CA GLU A 483 31.14 -0.19 27.63
C GLU A 483 31.70 1.20 27.97
N GLN A 484 32.44 1.33 29.07
CA GLN A 484 33.14 2.58 29.42
C GLN A 484 34.18 2.97 28.36
N LEU A 485 35.01 2.03 27.91
CA LEU A 485 36.02 2.28 26.88
C LEU A 485 35.37 2.70 25.54
N ALA A 486 34.26 2.05 25.17
CA ALA A 486 33.50 2.40 23.96
C ALA A 486 32.87 3.80 24.04
N LYS A 487 32.31 4.18 25.20
CA LYS A 487 31.77 5.53 25.43
C LYS A 487 32.86 6.60 25.34
N GLU A 488 34.05 6.33 25.88
CA GLU A 488 35.17 7.28 25.80
C GLU A 488 35.68 7.44 24.36
N GLN A 489 35.80 6.35 23.59
CA GLN A 489 36.15 6.40 22.18
C GLN A 489 35.13 7.21 21.36
N LEU A 490 33.83 6.98 21.57
CA LEU A 490 32.77 7.71 20.88
C LEU A 490 32.79 9.21 21.20
N ALA A 491 33.02 9.58 22.46
CA ALA A 491 33.14 10.97 22.89
C ALA A 491 34.36 11.69 22.27
N ARG A 492 35.52 11.01 22.21
CA ARG A 492 36.71 11.52 21.53
C ARG A 492 36.47 11.71 20.03
N GLU A 493 35.79 10.76 19.37
CA GLU A 493 35.49 10.86 17.94
C GLU A 493 34.51 12.01 17.64
N GLN A 494 33.48 12.21 18.49
CA GLN A 494 32.56 13.34 18.39
C GLN A 494 33.29 14.69 18.46
N GLN A 495 34.19 14.88 19.44
CA GLN A 495 34.98 16.11 19.56
C GLN A 495 35.88 16.38 18.33
N VAL A 496 36.47 15.33 17.74
CA VAL A 496 37.29 15.44 16.52
C VAL A 496 36.44 15.82 15.31
N ARG A 497 35.25 15.20 15.15
CA ARG A 497 34.30 15.55 14.09
C ARG A 497 33.81 16.99 14.25
N GLU A 498 33.46 17.43 15.45
CA GLU A 498 32.96 18.79 15.73
C GLU A 498 34.03 19.87 15.45
N LYS A 499 35.30 19.61 15.78
CA LYS A 499 36.40 20.51 15.40
C LYS A 499 36.56 20.63 13.88
N LYS A 500 36.52 19.50 13.16
CA LYS A 500 36.59 19.51 11.68
C LYS A 500 35.41 20.28 11.05
N THR A 501 34.17 20.08 11.53
CA THR A 501 33.02 20.80 10.97
C THR A 501 33.07 22.30 11.26
N LYS A 502 33.53 22.72 12.45
CA LYS A 502 33.75 24.15 12.77
C LYS A 502 34.82 24.79 11.88
N GLU A 503 35.93 24.10 11.63
CA GLU A 503 36.99 24.59 10.74
C GLU A 503 36.51 24.70 9.27
N GLN A 504 35.73 23.72 8.81
CA GLN A 504 35.20 23.70 7.44
C GLN A 504 34.15 24.79 7.22
N LEU A 505 33.27 25.03 8.20
CA LEU A 505 32.28 26.12 8.16
C LEU A 505 32.96 27.50 8.11
N ALA A 506 34.03 27.71 8.89
CA ALA A 506 34.79 28.96 8.89
C ALA A 506 35.47 29.23 7.52
N LYS A 507 36.02 28.19 6.88
CA LYS A 507 36.59 28.29 5.52
C LYS A 507 35.52 28.62 4.48
N GLU A 508 34.34 28.03 4.58
CA GLU A 508 33.23 28.30 3.66
C GLU A 508 32.67 29.73 3.82
N GLN A 509 32.56 30.23 5.06
CA GLN A 509 32.16 31.62 5.33
C GLN A 509 33.14 32.63 4.72
N LEU A 510 34.45 32.42 4.89
CA LEU A 510 35.49 33.30 4.33
C LEU A 510 35.44 33.32 2.79
N ALA A 511 35.24 32.16 2.15
CA ALA A 511 35.09 32.06 0.70
C ALA A 511 33.85 32.78 0.16
N LYS A 512 32.71 32.68 0.86
CA LYS A 512 31.47 33.42 0.51
C LYS A 512 31.66 34.93 0.65
N GLU A 513 32.33 35.40 1.70
CA GLU A 513 32.62 36.82 1.90
C GLU A 513 33.51 37.39 0.78
N GLN A 514 34.52 36.63 0.33
CA GLN A 514 35.36 37.01 -0.81
C GLN A 514 34.56 37.11 -2.11
N GLN A 515 33.68 36.14 -2.41
CA GLN A 515 32.82 36.19 -3.61
C GLN A 515 31.86 37.40 -3.59
N VAL A 516 31.28 37.75 -2.43
CA VAL A 516 30.41 38.92 -2.31
C VAL A 516 31.18 40.23 -2.57
N LYS A 517 32.40 40.36 -2.04
CA LYS A 517 33.26 41.53 -2.31
C LYS A 517 33.62 41.65 -3.80
N GLU A 518 33.94 40.53 -4.45
CA GLU A 518 34.26 40.52 -5.89
C GLU A 518 33.05 40.91 -6.76
N GLN A 519 31.86 40.39 -6.44
CA GLN A 519 30.62 40.77 -7.14
C GLN A 519 30.27 42.25 -6.96
N LEU A 520 30.47 42.80 -5.75
CA LEU A 520 30.24 44.23 -5.49
C LEU A 520 31.18 45.11 -6.32
N ALA A 521 32.47 44.75 -6.40
CA ALA A 521 33.47 45.47 -7.20
C ALA A 521 33.12 45.44 -8.70
N LYS A 522 32.77 44.27 -9.26
CA LYS A 522 32.33 44.13 -10.67
C LYS A 522 31.09 44.98 -10.97
N LYS A 523 30.11 45.01 -10.06
CA LYS A 523 28.89 45.83 -10.19
C LYS A 523 29.20 47.33 -10.17
N GLN A 524 30.20 47.76 -9.40
CA GLN A 524 30.62 49.16 -9.32
C GLN A 524 31.37 49.61 -10.58
N GLN A 525 32.29 48.79 -11.11
CA GLN A 525 32.94 49.04 -12.40
C GLN A 525 31.94 49.12 -13.56
N ALA A 526 30.93 48.23 -13.60
CA ALA A 526 29.89 48.25 -14.63
C ALA A 526 29.05 49.55 -14.60
N LYS A 527 28.72 50.06 -13.40
CA LYS A 527 28.04 51.36 -13.24
C LYS A 527 28.89 52.53 -13.76
N GLU A 528 30.19 52.53 -13.47
CA GLU A 528 31.10 53.60 -13.89
C GLU A 528 31.27 53.63 -15.42
N GLN A 529 31.40 52.46 -16.07
CA GLN A 529 31.44 52.34 -17.53
C GLN A 529 30.15 52.85 -18.18
N LEU A 530 28.98 52.55 -17.60
CA LEU A 530 27.69 53.04 -18.11
C LEU A 530 27.59 54.57 -18.03
N ALA A 531 28.02 55.16 -16.91
CA ALA A 531 28.03 56.62 -16.72
C ALA A 531 28.96 57.33 -17.72
N LYS A 532 30.18 56.81 -17.92
CA LYS A 532 31.12 57.32 -18.94
C LYS A 532 30.54 57.24 -20.36
N LYS A 533 29.83 56.16 -20.68
CA LYS A 533 29.16 55.99 -21.98
C LYS A 533 27.98 56.95 -22.19
N GLN A 534 27.26 57.31 -21.11
CA GLN A 534 26.21 58.33 -21.16
C GLN A 534 26.78 59.73 -21.38
N GLN A 535 27.82 60.12 -20.64
CA GLN A 535 28.49 61.42 -20.83
C GLN A 535 29.06 61.59 -22.25
N ALA A 536 29.69 60.55 -22.81
CA ALA A 536 30.20 60.59 -24.18
C ALA A 536 29.09 60.80 -25.22
N LYS A 537 27.93 60.16 -25.06
CA LYS A 537 26.75 60.38 -25.92
C LYS A 537 26.20 61.80 -25.80
N GLU A 538 26.14 62.34 -24.59
CA GLU A 538 25.65 63.71 -24.35
C GLU A 538 26.58 64.76 -24.98
N GLN A 539 27.90 64.56 -24.90
CA GLN A 539 28.88 65.41 -25.58
C GLN A 539 28.74 65.33 -27.11
N GLN A 540 28.58 64.14 -27.69
CA GLN A 540 28.33 64.00 -29.13
C GLN A 540 27.03 64.69 -29.58
N ALA A 541 25.95 64.58 -28.80
CA ALA A 541 24.69 65.26 -29.10
C ALA A 541 24.82 66.80 -29.02
N LYS A 542 25.54 67.33 -28.03
CA LYS A 542 25.84 68.77 -27.92
C LYS A 542 26.66 69.30 -29.09
N GLU A 543 27.64 68.52 -29.55
CA GLU A 543 28.49 68.91 -30.69
C GLU A 543 27.72 68.86 -32.02
N GLN A 544 26.89 67.84 -32.25
CA GLN A 544 26.00 67.82 -33.42
C GLN A 544 25.04 69.01 -33.47
N LEU A 545 24.48 69.40 -32.31
CA LEU A 545 23.61 70.58 -32.21
C LEU A 545 24.38 71.89 -32.47
N ARG A 546 25.67 71.97 -32.09
CA ARG A 546 26.54 73.11 -32.41
C ARG A 546 26.74 73.24 -33.91
N ILE A 547 27.10 72.15 -34.59
CA ILE A 547 27.32 72.10 -36.04
C ILE A 547 26.05 72.50 -36.79
N GLN A 548 24.88 71.95 -36.43
CA GLN A 548 23.60 72.30 -37.05
C GLN A 548 23.27 73.79 -36.95
N ARG A 549 23.54 74.42 -35.78
CA ARG A 549 23.34 75.86 -35.59
C ARG A 549 24.30 76.70 -36.43
N GLU A 550 25.55 76.26 -36.59
CA GLU A 550 26.53 76.95 -37.44
C GLU A 550 26.16 76.86 -38.92
N GLU A 551 25.65 75.72 -39.40
CA GLU A 551 25.10 75.57 -40.75
C GLU A 551 23.84 76.41 -40.98
N GLU A 552 22.93 76.47 -40.00
CA GLU A 552 21.72 77.29 -40.08
C GLU A 552 22.04 78.78 -40.12
N LEU A 553 22.98 79.25 -39.29
CA LEU A 553 23.45 80.65 -39.32
C LEU A 553 24.13 80.99 -40.65
N LYS A 554 24.83 80.03 -41.26
CA LYS A 554 25.46 80.20 -42.58
C LYS A 554 24.41 80.32 -43.68
N ARG A 555 23.36 79.47 -43.67
CA ARG A 555 22.22 79.58 -44.60
C ARG A 555 21.49 80.92 -44.45
N GLN A 556 21.25 81.37 -43.22
CA GLN A 556 20.60 82.67 -42.99
C GLN A 556 21.42 83.83 -43.58
N ARG A 557 22.75 83.81 -43.45
CA ARG A 557 23.63 84.80 -44.09
C ARG A 557 23.62 84.71 -45.61
N GLU A 558 23.58 83.50 -46.19
CA GLU A 558 23.50 83.30 -47.65
C GLU A 558 22.14 83.76 -48.22
N GLU A 559 21.03 83.56 -47.49
CA GLU A 559 19.71 84.09 -47.85
C GLU A 559 19.63 85.62 -47.70
N GLU A 560 20.21 86.19 -46.65
CA GLU A 560 20.28 87.64 -46.44
C GLU A 560 21.10 88.32 -47.54
N LEU A 561 22.22 87.72 -47.97
CA LEU A 561 23.02 88.20 -49.10
C LEU A 561 22.23 88.18 -50.42
N LYS A 562 21.42 87.13 -50.65
CA LYS A 562 20.51 87.06 -51.82
C LYS A 562 19.44 88.14 -51.79
N ARG A 563 18.79 88.38 -50.65
CA ARG A 563 17.79 89.46 -50.51
C ARG A 563 18.39 90.83 -50.80
N GLN A 564 19.61 91.11 -50.34
CA GLN A 564 20.30 92.37 -50.64
C GLN A 564 20.65 92.52 -52.14
N GLN A 565 20.84 91.41 -52.87
CA GLN A 565 21.01 91.42 -54.33
C GLN A 565 19.68 91.62 -55.08
N GLU A 566 18.57 91.09 -54.56
CA GLU A 566 17.22 91.27 -55.12
C GLU A 566 16.66 92.68 -54.84
N GLU A 567 16.85 93.22 -53.63
CA GLU A 567 16.45 94.60 -53.27
C GLU A 567 17.28 95.66 -54.02
N GLY A 568 18.48 95.31 -54.50
CA GLY A 568 19.29 96.18 -55.36
C GLY A 568 18.79 96.34 -56.80
N GLN A 569 17.69 95.67 -57.20
CA GLN A 569 17.12 95.73 -58.55
C GLN A 569 15.70 96.31 -58.63
N ILE A 570 15.09 96.75 -57.52
CA ILE A 570 13.73 97.31 -57.51
C ILE A 570 13.67 98.56 -56.62
N ASP A 571 14.17 99.69 -57.12
CA ASP A 571 13.82 101.02 -56.59
C ASP A 571 13.83 102.10 -57.69
N GLU A 572 12.77 102.17 -58.49
CA GLU A 572 12.42 103.40 -59.22
C GLU A 572 10.89 103.54 -59.36
N SER A 573 10.34 104.60 -58.75
CA SER A 573 8.89 104.90 -58.61
C SER A 573 8.09 103.94 -57.69
N THR A 574 7.15 104.36 -56.84
CA THR A 574 6.39 105.63 -56.80
C THR A 574 6.02 106.03 -55.35
N SER A 575 5.69 107.30 -55.13
CA SER A 575 5.52 107.91 -53.80
C SER A 575 4.07 108.05 -53.29
N LEU A 576 3.93 108.23 -51.96
CA LEU A 576 2.87 108.98 -51.24
C LEU A 576 1.39 108.50 -51.29
N ALA A 577 0.91 107.92 -50.19
CA ALA A 577 -0.48 108.09 -49.70
C ALA A 577 -0.61 107.85 -48.15
N PRO A 578 -1.55 108.51 -47.43
CA PRO A 578 -1.46 108.70 -45.97
C PRO A 578 -2.60 107.93 -45.20
N PRO A 579 -2.86 108.07 -43.87
CA PRO A 579 -2.95 106.88 -43.00
C PRO A 579 -4.27 106.70 -42.24
N GLN A 580 -5.00 105.59 -42.44
CA GLN A 580 -6.00 105.11 -41.45
C GLN A 580 -6.48 103.65 -41.68
N LYS A 581 -5.78 102.67 -41.10
CA LYS A 581 -6.34 101.34 -40.70
C LYS A 581 -5.35 100.40 -39.95
N ARG A 582 -4.51 100.95 -39.05
CA ARG A 582 -3.63 100.14 -38.15
C ARG A 582 -4.13 100.01 -36.70
N ARG A 583 -5.44 100.16 -36.47
CA ARG A 583 -6.15 99.77 -35.23
C ARG A 583 -7.02 98.52 -35.46
N LEU A 584 -6.40 97.34 -35.60
CA LEU A 584 -7.09 96.04 -35.34
C LEU A 584 -6.17 94.83 -35.14
N ILE A 585 -4.94 94.84 -35.68
CA ILE A 585 -4.09 93.63 -35.71
C ILE A 585 -3.13 93.52 -34.50
N ARG A 586 -2.69 94.62 -33.88
CA ARG A 586 -1.75 94.58 -32.73
C ARG A 586 -2.34 94.05 -31.42
N TYR A 587 -3.67 94.00 -31.26
CA TYR A 587 -4.30 93.54 -30.02
C TYR A 587 -4.62 92.03 -29.97
N ARG A 588 -4.42 91.28 -31.07
CA ARG A 588 -4.67 89.82 -31.13
C ARG A 588 -3.44 88.93 -30.99
N LYS A 589 -2.21 89.48 -31.04
CA LYS A 589 -0.96 88.68 -30.91
C LYS A 589 -0.31 88.69 -29.52
N LEU A 590 -0.80 89.49 -28.56
CA LEU A 590 -0.22 89.62 -27.21
C LEU A 590 -0.95 88.80 -26.12
N ARG A 591 -1.90 87.93 -26.49
CA ARG A 591 -2.68 87.10 -25.55
C ARG A 591 -2.48 85.58 -25.71
N ALA A 592 -1.53 85.15 -26.55
CA ALA A 592 -1.31 83.73 -26.90
C ALA A 592 0.14 83.28 -26.66
N TYR A 593 0.80 83.85 -25.64
CA TYR A 593 2.18 83.52 -25.23
C TYR A 593 2.31 83.65 -23.69
N ARG A 594 1.24 83.32 -22.96
CA ARG A 594 1.16 83.40 -21.48
C ARG A 594 0.30 82.30 -20.85
N GLU A 595 0.17 81.20 -21.59
CA GLU A 595 -0.13 79.83 -21.16
C GLU A 595 1.01 78.95 -21.73
#